data_AF-A0A1G5I0V6-F1
#
_entry.id   AF-A0A1G5I0V6-F1
#
_cell.length_a   1.000
_cell.length_b   1.000
_cell.length_c   1.000
_cell.angle_alpha   90.00
_cell.angle_beta   90.00
_cell.angle_gamma   90.00
#
_symmetry.space_group_name_H-M   'P 1'
#
loop_
_entity.id
_entity.type
_entity.pdbx_description
1 polymer ?
#
loop_
_entity_poly.entity_id
_entity_poly.type
_entity_poly.pdbx_seq_one_letter_code
_entity_poly.pdbx_strand_id
1 'polypeptide(L)'
;MTSPDSQPGPVMFSGSEIAELCDAIKDVHRLLTSVGAFFSELEAAEAPGGNGLQIDFKKWGLRTITEDLLERQYKAVDRIVAFYREEQERMGEK
;
A
#
# COMPACT_ATOMS: atom_id res chain seq x y z
N MET A 1 -22.92 29.97 -36.76
CA MET A 1 -23.30 28.56 -36.48
C MET A 1 -22.55 27.74 -37.52
N THR A 2 -21.56 26.91 -37.23
CA THR A 2 -21.32 25.97 -36.13
C THR A 2 -19.80 25.75 -36.00
N SER A 3 -19.23 25.79 -34.79
CA SER A 3 -17.85 25.32 -34.55
C SER A 3 -17.83 23.79 -34.57
N PRO A 4 -17.02 23.13 -35.41
CA PRO A 4 -16.81 21.70 -35.32
C PRO A 4 -15.77 21.39 -34.22
N ASP A 5 -15.99 20.26 -33.57
CA ASP A 5 -14.99 19.48 -32.83
C ASP A 5 -14.42 20.09 -31.54
N SER A 6 -15.27 20.13 -30.52
CA SER A 6 -14.82 19.70 -29.20
C SER A 6 -14.67 18.18 -29.21
N GLN A 7 -13.59 17.66 -29.80
CA GLN A 7 -13.16 16.29 -29.51
C GLN A 7 -12.97 16.20 -27.99
N PRO A 8 -13.57 15.21 -27.29
CA PRO A 8 -13.13 14.91 -25.95
C PRO A 8 -11.69 14.45 -26.08
N GLY A 9 -10.74 15.31 -25.71
CA GLY A 9 -9.37 14.89 -25.48
C GLY A 9 -9.40 13.66 -24.56
N PRO A 10 -8.44 12.72 -24.70
CA PRO A 10 -8.42 11.53 -23.86
C PRO A 10 -8.61 11.97 -22.42
N VAL A 11 -9.69 11.50 -21.79
CA VAL A 11 -10.07 11.87 -20.42
C VAL A 11 -8.99 11.27 -19.52
N MET A 12 -7.86 11.95 -19.40
CA MET A 12 -6.76 11.55 -18.54
C MET A 12 -7.21 11.75 -17.11
N PHE A 13 -7.54 10.65 -16.44
CA PHE A 13 -7.83 10.53 -15.01
C PHE A 13 -8.96 11.45 -14.52
N SER A 14 -9.89 10.88 -13.77
CA SER A 14 -10.97 11.58 -13.08
C SER A 14 -10.47 12.40 -11.88
N GLY A 15 -9.25 12.97 -11.94
CA GLY A 15 -8.60 13.89 -10.98
C GLY A 15 -8.33 13.36 -9.56
N SER A 16 -9.21 12.55 -9.02
CA SER A 16 -9.22 11.98 -7.67
C SER A 16 -8.43 10.68 -7.60
N GLU A 17 -8.42 9.86 -8.66
CA GLU A 17 -7.79 8.54 -8.67
C GLU A 17 -6.26 8.61 -8.47
N ILE A 18 -5.59 9.65 -9.00
CA ILE A 18 -4.15 9.86 -8.78
C ILE A 18 -3.86 10.23 -7.32
N ALA A 19 -4.73 11.04 -6.71
CA ALA A 19 -4.59 11.42 -5.31
C ALA A 19 -4.83 10.20 -4.40
N GLU A 20 -5.86 9.41 -4.67
CA GLU A 20 -6.14 8.16 -3.96
C GLU A 20 -4.99 7.16 -4.06
N LEU A 21 -4.38 7.04 -5.26
CA LEU A 21 -3.18 6.24 -5.48
C LEU A 21 -2.00 6.74 -4.64
N CYS A 22 -1.73 8.05 -4.65
CA CYS A 22 -0.63 8.64 -3.90
C CYS A 22 -0.82 8.46 -2.39
N ASP A 23 -2.04 8.59 -1.90
CA ASP A 23 -2.35 8.43 -0.48
C ASP A 23 -2.26 6.96 -0.05
N ALA A 24 -2.72 6.02 -0.88
CA ALA A 24 -2.49 4.60 -0.66
C ALA A 24 -0.99 4.28 -0.55
N ILE A 25 -0.15 4.79 -1.46
CA ILE A 25 1.31 4.59 -1.44
C ILE A 25 1.94 5.16 -0.15
N LYS A 26 1.54 6.35 0.29
CA LYS A 26 2.02 6.96 1.53
C LYS A 26 1.63 6.14 2.75
N ASP A 27 0.40 5.64 2.78
CA ASP A 27 -0.10 4.79 3.85
C ASP A 27 0.67 3.46 3.91
N VAL A 28 0.97 2.85 2.77
CA VAL A 28 1.86 1.67 2.67
C VAL A 28 3.22 1.96 3.31
N HIS A 29 3.86 3.05 2.87
CA HIS A 29 5.20 3.41 3.31
C HIS A 29 5.24 3.69 4.82
N ARG A 30 4.25 4.43 5.33
CA ARG A 30 4.12 4.72 6.76
C ARG A 30 3.94 3.44 7.56
N LEU A 31 3.10 2.52 7.09
CA LEU A 31 2.87 1.26 7.78
C LEU A 31 4.14 0.41 7.86
N LEU A 32 4.87 0.26 6.75
CA LEU A 32 6.13 -0.48 6.71
C LEU A 32 7.17 0.12 7.67
N THR A 33 7.23 1.45 7.74
CA THR A 33 8.12 2.17 8.67
C THR A 33 7.73 1.89 10.13
N SER A 34 6.44 1.93 10.47
CA SER A 34 5.96 1.63 11.82
C SER A 34 6.22 0.18 12.23
N VAL A 35 6.05 -0.77 11.31
CA VAL A 35 6.38 -2.19 11.57
C VAL A 35 7.88 -2.37 11.79
N GLY A 36 8.72 -1.74 10.96
CA GLY A 36 10.17 -1.79 11.12
C GLY A 36 10.65 -1.22 12.47
N ALA A 37 10.11 -0.07 12.87
CA ALA A 37 10.42 0.53 14.18
C ALA A 37 10.05 -0.38 15.35
N PHE A 38 8.85 -0.99 15.28
CA PHE A 38 8.40 -1.92 16.31
C PHE A 38 9.29 -3.17 16.40
N PHE A 39 9.79 -3.66 15.26
CA PHE A 39 10.74 -4.77 15.24
C PHE A 39 12.05 -4.43 15.93
N SER A 40 12.61 -3.23 15.65
CA SER A 40 13.83 -2.75 16.30
C SER A 40 13.66 -2.51 17.80
N GLU A 41 12.51 -2.01 18.25
CA GLU A 41 12.20 -1.87 19.67
C GLU A 41 12.11 -3.22 20.38
N LEU A 42 11.56 -4.24 19.72
CA LEU A 42 11.46 -5.58 20.27
C LEU A 42 12.83 -6.27 20.41
N GLU A 43 13.71 -6.13 19.42
CA GLU A 43 15.10 -6.61 19.51
C GLU A 43 15.87 -5.90 20.63
N ALA A 44 15.67 -4.59 20.79
CA ALA A 44 16.31 -3.83 21.88
C ALA A 44 15.77 -4.19 23.28
N ALA A 45 14.53 -4.68 23.38
CA ALA A 45 13.89 -5.10 24.62
C ALA A 45 14.30 -6.52 25.09
N GLU A 46 15.14 -7.24 24.33
CA GLU A 46 15.73 -8.51 24.75
C GLU A 46 16.78 -8.29 25.85
N ALA A 47 16.33 -8.09 27.09
CA ALA A 47 17.21 -8.08 28.25
C ALA A 47 17.79 -9.48 28.51
N PRO A 48 19.10 -9.60 28.84
CA PRO A 48 19.71 -10.88 29.19
C PRO A 48 19.16 -11.34 30.55
N GLY A 49 18.12 -12.19 30.52
CA GLY A 49 17.41 -12.68 31.69
C GLY A 49 15.89 -12.80 31.56
N GLY A 50 15.29 -12.42 30.43
CA GLY A 50 13.85 -12.57 30.17
C GLY A 50 13.41 -14.03 29.96
N ASN A 51 12.18 -14.34 30.38
CA ASN A 51 11.55 -15.65 30.12
C ASN A 51 11.38 -15.86 28.61
N GLY A 52 12.11 -16.82 28.03
CA GLY A 52 12.11 -17.09 26.58
C GLY A 52 10.72 -17.31 25.98
N LEU A 53 9.80 -17.89 26.74
CA LEU A 53 8.42 -18.11 26.31
C LEU A 53 7.64 -16.80 26.05
N GLN A 54 7.93 -15.75 26.84
CA GLN A 54 7.30 -14.44 26.67
C GLN A 54 7.87 -13.69 25.45
N ILE A 55 9.14 -13.95 25.13
CA ILE A 55 9.80 -13.42 23.93
C ILE A 55 9.23 -14.10 22.69
N ASP A 56 9.09 -15.42 22.72
CA ASP A 56 8.52 -16.19 21.60
C ASP A 56 7.07 -15.80 21.31
N PHE A 57 6.26 -15.57 22.35
CA PHE A 57 4.89 -15.09 22.18
C PHE A 57 4.83 -13.70 21.54
N LYS A 58 5.72 -12.78 21.95
CA LYS A 58 5.82 -11.44 21.35
C LYS A 58 6.27 -11.50 19.89
N LYS A 59 7.26 -12.34 19.57
CA LYS A 59 7.72 -12.58 18.20
C LYS A 59 6.62 -13.17 17.31
N TRP A 60 5.87 -14.14 17.84
CA TRP A 60 4.73 -14.72 17.14
C TRP A 60 3.63 -13.69 16.87
N GLY A 61 3.22 -12.92 17.89
CA GLY A 61 2.22 -11.86 17.72
C GLY A 61 2.65 -10.81 16.70
N LEU A 62 3.93 -10.41 16.74
CA LEU A 62 4.49 -9.46 15.77
C LEU A 62 4.49 -10.02 14.35
N ARG A 63 4.86 -11.29 14.17
CA ARG A 63 4.82 -11.96 12.87
C ARG A 63 3.40 -11.97 12.32
N THR A 64 2.41 -12.34 13.12
CA THR A 64 1.00 -12.37 12.69
C THR A 64 0.48 -10.98 12.31
N ILE A 65 0.79 -9.95 13.10
CA ILE A 65 0.43 -8.56 12.79
C ILE A 65 1.11 -8.14 11.47
N THR A 66 2.38 -8.46 11.29
CA THR A 66 3.13 -8.13 10.08
C THR A 66 2.55 -8.82 8.85
N GLU A 67 2.20 -10.10 8.95
CA GLU A 67 1.59 -10.88 7.87
C GLU A 67 0.21 -10.32 7.46
N ASP A 68 -0.67 -10.01 8.41
CA ASP A 68 -1.97 -9.37 8.13
C ASP A 68 -1.81 -7.98 7.51
N LEU A 69 -0.86 -7.18 8.02
CA LEU A 69 -0.55 -5.87 7.46
C LEU A 69 -0.03 -5.97 6.03
N LEU A 70 0.91 -6.89 5.75
CA LEU A 70 1.42 -7.13 4.41
C LEU A 70 0.32 -7.58 3.45
N GLU A 71 -0.58 -8.47 3.88
CA GLU A 71 -1.70 -8.92 3.04
C GLU A 71 -2.61 -7.77 2.62
N ARG A 72 -2.94 -6.87 3.56
CA ARG A 72 -3.73 -5.67 3.25
C ARG A 72 -3.00 -4.75 2.28
N GLN A 73 -1.69 -4.64 2.41
CA GLN A 73 -0.88 -3.84 1.51
C GLN A 73 -0.83 -4.43 0.10
N TYR A 74 -0.65 -5.74 -0.02
CA TYR A 74 -0.71 -6.42 -1.32
C TYR A 74 -2.04 -6.18 -2.02
N LYS A 75 -3.17 -6.30 -1.30
CA LYS A 75 -4.50 -6.01 -1.88
C LYS A 75 -4.65 -4.56 -2.35
N ALA A 76 -4.08 -3.60 -1.63
CA ALA A 76 -4.09 -2.20 -2.04
C ALA A 76 -3.28 -1.99 -3.33
N VAL A 77 -2.09 -2.60 -3.42
CA VAL A 77 -1.24 -2.56 -4.61
C VAL A 77 -1.90 -3.24 -5.81
N ASP A 78 -2.53 -4.39 -5.62
CA ASP A 78 -3.24 -5.09 -6.70
C ASP A 78 -4.36 -4.24 -7.28
N ARG A 79 -5.10 -3.53 -6.42
CA ARG A 79 -6.16 -2.60 -6.85
C ARG A 79 -5.61 -1.44 -7.67
N ILE A 80 -4.46 -0.91 -7.28
CA ILE A 80 -3.73 0.14 -8.01
C ILE A 80 -3.29 -0.37 -9.39
N VAL A 81 -2.71 -1.56 -9.44
CA VAL A 81 -2.22 -2.18 -10.69
C VAL A 81 -3.38 -2.48 -11.62
N ALA A 82 -4.50 -2.96 -11.11
CA ALA A 82 -5.73 -3.20 -11.88
C ALA A 82 -6.23 -1.90 -12.51
N PHE A 83 -6.34 -0.82 -11.73
CA PHE A 83 -6.74 0.50 -12.23
C PHE A 83 -5.81 1.01 -13.33
N TYR A 84 -4.49 0.93 -13.13
CA TYR A 84 -3.54 1.37 -14.15
C TYR A 84 -3.62 0.53 -15.43
N ARG A 85 -3.87 -0.78 -15.31
CA ARG A 85 -4.06 -1.66 -16.45
C ARG A 85 -5.32 -1.31 -17.25
N GLU A 86 -6.44 -1.09 -16.57
CA GLU A 86 -7.70 -0.65 -17.21
C GLU A 86 -7.49 0.67 -17.97
N GLU A 87 -6.75 1.61 -17.37
CA GLU A 87 -6.41 2.88 -18.01
C GLU A 87 -5.50 2.71 -19.24
N GLN A 88 -4.51 1.81 -19.17
CA GLN A 88 -3.64 1.49 -20.31
C GLN A 88 -4.43 0.84 -21.45
N GLU A 89 -5.33 -0.10 -21.15
CA GLU A 89 -6.19 -0.75 -22.14
C GLU A 89 -7.09 0.27 -22.84
N ARG A 90 -7.74 1.15 -22.07
CA ARG A 90 -8.57 2.25 -22.61
C ARG A 90 -7.79 3.20 -23.52
N MET A 91 -6.50 3.41 -23.26
CA MET A 91 -5.62 4.24 -24.11
C MET A 91 -5.06 3.48 -25.32
N GLY A 92 -4.93 2.15 -25.23
CA GLY A 92 -4.42 1.27 -26.29
C GLY A 92 -5.46 0.79 -27.29
N GLU A 93 -6.76 0.89 -26.99
CA GLU A 93 -7.87 0.61 -27.93
C GLU A 93 -8.10 1.72 -28.98
N LYS A 94 -7.10 2.58 -29.24
CA LYS A 94 -7.09 3.56 -30.34
C LYS A 94 -6.22 3.12 -31.50
#